data_AF-A6F7G8-F1
#
_entry.id   AF-A6F7G8-F1
#
_cell.length_a   1.000
_cell.length_b   1.000
_cell.length_c   1.000
_cell.angle_alpha   90.00
_cell.angle_beta   90.00
_cell.angle_gamma   90.00
#
_symmetry.space_group_name_H-M   'P 1'
#
loop_
_entity.id
_entity.type
_entity.pdbx_description
1 polymer ?
#
loop_
_entity_poly.entity_id
_entity_poly.type
_entity_poly.pdbx_seq_one_letter_code
_entity_poly.pdbx_strand_id
1 'polypeptide(L)' 'MKLITNNAIALSYAFIVSFIMTIIFNGTQIQIKQPVHSISVHKNRVAFTDSQGEKIAQLATVKERRNFIDMLINS' A
#
# COMPACT_ATOMS: atom_id res chain seq x y z
N MET A 1 44.72 19.83 -13.68
CA MET A 1 43.98 18.69 -13.10
C MET A 1 42.61 19.20 -12.70
N LYS A 2 41.58 18.96 -13.53
CA LYS A 2 40.23 19.51 -13.37
C LYS A 2 39.39 18.44 -12.67
N LEU A 3 39.02 18.66 -11.42
CA LEU A 3 38.09 17.80 -10.70
C LEU A 3 36.70 18.05 -11.30
N ILE A 4 36.31 17.22 -12.26
CA ILE A 4 34.93 17.21 -12.75
C ILE A 4 34.17 16.34 -11.75
N THR A 5 33.53 16.98 -10.77
CA THR A 5 32.54 16.32 -9.93
C THR A 5 31.39 15.94 -10.85
N ASN A 6 31.40 14.69 -11.34
CA ASN A 6 30.24 14.09 -11.97
C ASN A 6 29.17 13.97 -10.88
N ASN A 7 28.36 15.03 -10.75
CA ASN A 7 27.03 14.95 -10.21
C ASN A 7 26.20 14.10 -11.19
N ALA A 8 26.54 12.81 -11.30
CA ALA A 8 25.52 11.80 -11.48
C ALA A 8 24.73 11.85 -10.19
N ILE A 9 23.81 12.81 -10.12
CA ILE A 9 22.69 12.82 -9.20
C ILE A 9 22.14 11.42 -9.39
N ALA A 10 22.40 10.55 -8.42
CA ALA A 10 21.92 9.18 -8.45
C ALA A 10 20.44 9.32 -8.74
N LEU A 11 20.06 8.91 -9.96
CA LEU A 11 18.70 8.94 -10.44
C LEU A 11 17.98 7.77 -9.74
N SER A 12 18.10 7.69 -8.40
CA SER A 12 17.26 6.88 -7.53
C SER A 12 15.91 7.58 -7.41
N TYR A 13 15.33 7.99 -8.55
CA TYR A 13 13.89 8.07 -8.63
C TYR A 13 13.44 6.63 -8.70
N ALA A 14 13.33 6.00 -7.54
CA ALA A 14 12.29 5.01 -7.36
C ALA A 14 11.01 5.75 -7.73
N PHE A 15 10.58 5.58 -8.98
CA PHE A 15 9.32 6.09 -9.48
C PHE A 15 8.28 5.32 -8.67
N ILE A 16 7.85 5.86 -7.52
CA ILE A 16 6.77 5.27 -6.74
C ILE A 16 5.52 5.54 -7.59
N VAL A 17 5.26 4.63 -8.52
CA VAL A 17 4.04 4.63 -9.32
C VAL A 17 2.90 4.43 -8.32
N SER A 18 2.22 5.52 -7.99
CA SER A 18 0.98 5.42 -7.24
C SER A 18 -0.11 4.92 -8.17
N PHE A 19 -0.77 3.84 -7.81
CA PHE A 19 -1.92 3.32 -8.54
C PHE A 19 -3.08 3.03 -7.59
N ILE A 20 -4.28 2.92 -8.15
CA ILE A 20 -5.49 2.60 -7.39
C ILE A 20 -5.81 1.13 -7.61
N MET A 21 -5.70 0.35 -6.54
CA MET A 21 -6.21 -1.02 -6.48
C MET A 21 -7.67 -0.98 -5.98
N THR A 22 -8.54 -1.74 -6.65
CA THR A 22 -9.91 -1.96 -6.18
C THR A 22 -10.03 -3.41 -5.71
N ILE A 23 -10.53 -3.61 -4.49
CA ILE A 23 -10.86 -4.95 -3.99
C ILE A 23 -12.33 -5.00 -3.60
N ILE A 24 -12.98 -6.12 -3.88
CA ILE A 24 -14.39 -6.37 -3.55
C ILE A 24 -14.44 -7.47 -2.50
N PHE A 25 -15.00 -7.17 -1.33
CA PHE A 25 -15.26 -8.12 -0.26
C PHE A 25 -16.73 -8.05 0.14
N ASN A 26 -17.43 -9.18 0.14
CA ASN A 26 -18.84 -9.26 0.57
C ASN A 26 -19.74 -8.19 -0.07
N GLY A 27 -19.52 -7.89 -1.37
CA GLY A 27 -20.26 -6.85 -2.10
C GLY A 27 -19.83 -5.41 -1.81
N THR A 28 -18.89 -5.18 -0.88
CA THR A 28 -18.32 -3.86 -0.59
C THR A 28 -17.05 -3.66 -1.41
N GLN A 29 -16.98 -2.56 -2.16
CA GLN A 29 -15.80 -2.15 -2.90
C GLN A 29 -14.93 -1.23 -2.04
N ILE A 30 -13.64 -1.56 -1.91
CA ILE A 30 -12.64 -0.74 -1.23
C ILE A 30 -11.59 -0.34 -2.25
N GLN A 31 -11.41 0.97 -2.43
CA GLN A 31 -10.33 1.54 -3.24
C GLN A 31 -9.14 1.86 -2.35
N ILE A 32 -7.96 1.42 -2.77
CA ILE A 32 -6.70 1.52 -2.04
C ILE A 32 -5.69 2.19 -2.97
N LYS A 33 -5.09 3.30 -2.53
CA LYS A 33 -4.05 3.97 -3.31
C LYS A 33 -2.68 3.50 -2.83
N GLN A 34 -1.97 2.74 -3.66
CA GLN A 34 -0.66 2.23 -3.30
C GLN A 34 0.44 3.30 -3.45
N PRO A 35 1.54 3.21 -2.69
CA PRO A 35 1.76 2.27 -1.58
C PRO A 35 0.97 2.66 -0.33
N VAL A 36 0.51 1.68 0.45
CA VAL A 36 0.05 1.92 1.82
C VAL A 36 1.22 2.27 2.74
N HIS A 37 1.00 3.17 3.69
CA HIS A 37 2.04 3.69 4.59
C HIS A 37 2.03 3.04 5.98
N SER A 38 0.89 2.51 6.41
CA SER A 38 0.76 1.79 7.67
C SER A 38 -0.35 0.76 7.61
N ILE A 39 -0.17 -0.35 8.33
CA ILE A 39 -1.17 -1.42 8.49
C ILE A 39 -1.22 -1.78 9.97
N SER A 40 -2.42 -1.86 10.53
CA SER A 40 -2.71 -2.32 11.89
C SER A 40 -3.82 -3.36 11.85
N VAL A 41 -3.69 -4.41 12.67
CA VAL A 41 -4.59 -5.56 12.64
C VAL A 41 -5.11 -5.86 14.03
N HIS A 42 -6.44 -5.97 14.16
CA HIS A 42 -7.10 -6.40 15.39
C HIS A 42 -8.21 -7.40 15.07
N LYS A 43 -8.02 -8.67 15.44
CA LYS A 43 -8.93 -9.78 15.07
C LYS A 43 -9.14 -9.81 13.55
N ASN A 44 -10.37 -9.73 13.05
CA ASN A 44 -10.68 -9.70 11.62
C ASN A 44 -10.81 -8.27 11.06
N ARG A 45 -10.37 -7.26 11.80
CA ARG A 45 -10.34 -5.87 11.38
C ARG A 45 -8.92 -5.48 10.97
N VAL A 46 -8.80 -4.82 9.82
CA VAL A 46 -7.55 -4.26 9.31
C VAL A 46 -7.74 -2.76 9.11
N ALA A 47 -6.98 -1.96 9.83
CA ALA A 47 -6.86 -0.52 9.59
C ALA A 47 -5.59 -0.29 8.76
N PHE A 48 -5.67 0.51 7.72
CA PHE A 48 -4.52 0.84 6.88
C PHE A 48 -4.61 2.30 6.43
N THR A 49 -3.47 2.91 6.19
CA THR A 49 -3.39 4.31 5.77
C THR A 49 -2.77 4.36 4.40
N ASP A 50 -3.48 4.92 3.43
CA ASP A 50 -2.94 5.28 2.13
C ASP A 50 -2.78 6.80 2.03
N SER A 51 -2.34 7.29 0.86
CA SER A 51 -2.22 8.73 0.61
C SER A 51 -3.56 9.50 0.64
N GLN A 52 -4.70 8.84 0.83
CA GLN A 52 -6.02 9.46 1.00
C GLN A 52 -6.52 9.40 2.45
N GLY A 53 -5.73 8.83 3.37
CA GLY A 53 -6.04 8.76 4.80
C GLY A 53 -6.23 7.34 5.33
N GLU A 54 -6.70 7.25 6.58
CA GLU A 54 -6.97 5.97 7.24
C GLU A 54 -8.26 5.35 6.70
N LYS A 55 -8.21 4.03 6.46
CA LYS A 55 -9.31 3.20 6.00
C LYS A 55 -9.36 1.94 6.85
N ILE A 56 -10.57 1.40 7.01
CA ILE A 56 -10.81 0.20 7.82
C ILE A 56 -11.56 -0.81 6.98
N ALA A 57 -11.05 -2.04 6.94
CA ALA A 57 -11.72 -3.21 6.40
C ALA A 57 -12.09 -4.16 7.54
N GLN A 58 -13.35 -4.59 7.58
CA GLN A 58 -13.81 -5.67 8.46
C GLN A 58 -14.05 -6.92 7.61
N LEU A 59 -13.25 -7.96 7.87
CA LEU A 59 -13.29 -9.21 7.13
C LEU A 59 -14.12 -10.24 7.92
N ALA A 60 -14.72 -11.20 7.22
CA ALA A 60 -15.54 -12.22 7.89
C ALA A 60 -14.65 -13.29 8.53
N THR A 61 -13.59 -13.70 7.84
CA THR A 61 -12.70 -14.78 8.30
C THR A 61 -11.25 -14.36 8.47
N VAL A 62 -10.52 -15.13 9.28
CA VAL A 62 -9.07 -14.99 9.45
C VAL A 62 -8.32 -15.21 8.12
N LYS A 63 -8.82 -16.11 7.26
CA LYS A 63 -8.23 -16.40 5.95
C LYS A 63 -8.34 -15.19 5.01
N GLU A 64 -9.53 -14.61 4.90
CA GLU A 64 -9.76 -13.39 4.10
C GLU A 64 -8.89 -12.24 4.57
N ARG A 65 -8.75 -12.06 5.88
CA ARG A 65 -7.87 -11.03 6.45
C ARG A 65 -6.42 -11.20 6.02
N ARG A 66 -5.88 -12.43 6.06
CA ARG A 66 -4.50 -12.70 5.62
C ARG A 66 -4.33 -12.39 4.14
N ASN A 67 -5.24 -12.89 3.30
CA ASN A 67 -5.23 -12.60 1.87
C ASN A 67 -5.30 -11.09 1.59
N PHE A 68 -6.12 -10.35 2.33
CA PHE A 68 -6.22 -8.90 2.21
C PHE A 68 -4.91 -8.19 2.56
N ILE A 69 -4.25 -8.58 3.65
CA ILE A 69 -2.95 -8.04 4.04
C ILE A 69 -1.88 -8.35 2.99
N ASP A 70 -1.86 -9.59 2.48
CA ASP A 70 -0.92 -9.98 1.42
C ASP A 70 -1.12 -9.15 0.16
N MET A 71 -2.36 -8.84 -0.21
CA MET A 71 -2.65 -7.90 -1.30
C MET A 71 -2.12 -6.50 -0.98
N LEU A 72 -2.35 -5.96 0.22
CA LEU A 72 -1.87 -4.62 0.57
C LEU A 72 -0.34 -4.49 0.48
N ILE A 73 0.40 -5.54 0.83
CA ILE A 73 1.87 -5.53 0.91
C ILE A 73 2.53 -5.85 -0.44
N ASN A 74 1.96 -6.76 -1.22
CA ASN A 74 2.56 -7.26 -2.47
C ASN A 74 2.01 -6.59 -3.74
N SER A 75 1.21 -5.54 -3.59
CA SER A 75 0.67 -4.72 -4.70
C SER A 75 1.75 -3.86 -5.35
#